data_AF-A0A376BR71-F1
#
_entry.id   AF-A0A376BR71-F1
#
_cell.length_a   1.000
_cell.length_b   1.000
_cell.length_c   1.000
_cell.angle_alpha   90.00
_cell.angle_beta   90.00
_cell.angle_gamma   90.00
#
_symmetry.space_group_name_H-M   'P 1'
#
loop_
_entity.id
_entity.type
_entity.pdbx_description
1 polymer ?
#
loop_
_entity_poly.entity_id
_entity_poly.type
_entity_poly.pdbx_seq_one_letter_code
_entity_poly.pdbx_strand_id
1 'polypeptide(L)'
;MNKLLIILCFLLSLTGCVQAPQSIQTKTPQIKEYSVSSHETWQEVGLSPEEIKFLTQLQKEVQADNQHIDYNEYLTNPPTDNKGQFWYQCAVILSTLPENQQLDIRPNGKLFRALGILDEMLKYNSKFPQIWAQKIIVLNYLAHGYWSSASALNMVQGQEEKAEEHRRATVSLGRALLETAEEAAKMYPKDEWFQDELEHIRENFGSFAEKQ
;
A
#
# COMPACT_ATOMS: atom_id res chain seq x y z
N MET A 1 -44.34 66.14 -25.53
CA MET A 1 -43.68 66.86 -24.43
C MET A 1 -42.21 66.45 -24.40
N ASN A 2 -41.31 67.40 -24.10
CA ASN A 2 -39.85 67.20 -24.02
C ASN A 2 -39.50 66.24 -22.84
N LYS A 3 -38.33 65.58 -22.75
CA LYS A 3 -36.97 66.00 -23.17
C LYS A 3 -36.07 64.85 -23.67
N LEU A 4 -35.07 65.27 -24.44
CA LEU A 4 -33.86 64.57 -24.85
C LEU A 4 -32.80 64.59 -23.72
N LEU A 5 -31.98 63.53 -23.57
CA LEU A 5 -30.56 63.51 -23.13
C LEU A 5 -30.08 62.04 -22.95
N ILE A 6 -28.82 61.78 -22.58
CA ILE A 6 -27.67 61.55 -23.51
C ILE A 6 -26.47 60.95 -22.74
N ILE A 7 -25.70 60.02 -23.36
CA ILE A 7 -24.35 59.51 -22.95
C ILE A 7 -24.30 58.66 -21.64
N LEU A 8 -23.36 57.75 -21.36
CA LEU A 8 -22.44 56.81 -22.03
C LEU A 8 -21.45 56.38 -20.92
N CYS A 9 -21.04 55.11 -20.84
CA CYS A 9 -19.87 54.59 -20.09
C CYS A 9 -19.70 54.88 -18.58
N PHE A 10 -19.58 53.82 -17.77
CA PHE A 10 -18.25 53.43 -17.27
C PHE A 10 -18.15 51.91 -17.02
N LEU A 11 -16.90 51.44 -16.98
CA LEU A 11 -16.48 50.03 -17.06
C LEU A 11 -16.32 49.36 -15.68
N LEU A 12 -16.16 48.02 -15.73
CA LEU A 12 -15.55 47.13 -14.73
C LEU A 12 -16.34 46.76 -13.45
N SER A 13 -16.93 45.56 -13.48
CA SER A 13 -16.91 44.64 -12.32
C SER A 13 -16.86 43.18 -12.76
N LEU A 14 -15.64 42.67 -12.93
CA LEU A 14 -15.21 41.28 -12.70
C LEU A 14 -16.30 40.19 -12.70
N THR A 15 -16.71 39.71 -13.88
CA THR A 15 -17.19 38.33 -14.01
C THR A 15 -15.99 37.39 -13.97
N GLY A 16 -15.50 37.11 -12.77
CA GLY A 16 -14.58 36.00 -12.55
C GLY A 16 -15.33 34.71 -12.90
N CYS A 17 -15.01 34.10 -14.04
CA CYS A 17 -15.38 32.72 -14.28
C CYS A 17 -14.76 31.88 -13.17
N VAL A 18 -15.59 31.35 -12.27
CA VAL A 18 -15.17 30.35 -11.29
C VAL A 18 -14.68 29.15 -12.08
N GLN A 19 -13.36 29.03 -12.20
CA GLN A 19 -12.75 27.82 -12.73
C GLN A 19 -13.18 26.68 -11.81
N ALA A 20 -13.70 25.60 -12.40
CA ALA A 20 -13.94 24.37 -11.67
C ALA A 20 -12.63 23.99 -10.93
N PRO A 21 -12.71 23.48 -9.68
CA PRO A 21 -11.51 23.03 -8.99
C PRO A 21 -10.78 22.04 -9.90
N GLN A 22 -9.50 22.33 -10.15
CA GLN A 22 -8.69 21.51 -11.03
C GLN A 22 -8.78 20.06 -10.56
N SER A 23 -9.02 19.15 -11.50
CA SER A 23 -9.03 17.71 -11.24
C SER A 23 -7.76 17.36 -10.47
N ILE A 24 -7.93 16.91 -9.22
CA ILE A 24 -6.83 16.29 -8.48
C ILE A 24 -6.41 15.11 -9.34
N GLN A 25 -5.25 15.23 -9.99
CA GLN A 25 -4.63 14.11 -10.67
C GLN A 25 -4.25 13.13 -9.57
N THR A 26 -5.11 12.15 -9.33
CA THR A 26 -4.75 10.94 -8.59
C THR A 26 -3.72 10.21 -9.43
N LYS A 27 -2.45 10.59 -9.27
CA LYS A 27 -1.32 9.78 -9.72
C LYS A 27 -1.47 8.45 -9.00
N THR A 28 -1.91 7.41 -9.71
CA THR A 28 -1.83 6.04 -9.22
C THR A 28 -0.36 5.79 -8.86
N PRO A 29 -0.02 5.43 -7.61
CA PRO A 29 1.36 5.21 -7.23
C PRO A 29 1.98 4.11 -8.11
N GLN A 30 3.02 4.45 -8.87
CA GLN A 30 3.83 3.43 -9.53
C GLN A 30 4.84 2.92 -8.52
N ILE A 31 4.45 1.88 -7.79
CA ILE A 31 5.37 1.18 -6.89
C ILE A 31 6.49 0.56 -7.73
N LYS A 32 7.73 0.98 -7.50
CA LYS A 32 8.91 0.38 -8.13
C LYS A 32 9.11 -1.02 -7.56
N GLU A 33 9.14 -2.05 -8.41
CA GLU A 33 9.58 -3.39 -7.98
C GLU A 33 11.03 -3.34 -7.47
N TYR A 34 11.31 -3.94 -6.31
CA TYR A 34 12.67 -4.03 -5.78
C TYR A 34 13.46 -5.13 -6.49
N SER A 35 14.33 -4.75 -7.42
CA SER A 35 15.26 -5.68 -8.07
C SER A 35 16.49 -5.93 -7.20
N VAL A 36 16.73 -7.19 -6.81
CA VAL A 36 17.84 -7.56 -5.93
C VAL A 36 19.20 -7.38 -6.64
N SER A 37 19.85 -6.23 -6.48
CA SER A 37 21.25 -6.07 -6.88
C SER A 37 22.21 -6.42 -5.73
N SER A 38 22.92 -7.54 -5.87
CA SER A 38 24.17 -7.88 -5.16
C SER A 38 24.19 -8.06 -3.63
N HIS A 39 23.07 -8.00 -2.93
CA HIS A 39 23.00 -8.33 -1.50
C HIS A 39 22.95 -9.86 -1.29
N GLU A 40 23.40 -10.34 -0.11
CA GLU A 40 23.49 -11.77 0.23
C GLU A 40 22.17 -12.50 -0.08
N THR A 41 22.13 -13.19 -1.22
CA THR A 41 21.05 -14.11 -1.55
C THR A 41 21.03 -15.20 -0.48
N TRP A 42 19.84 -15.54 0.01
CA TRP A 42 19.64 -16.75 0.81
C TRP A 42 20.38 -17.91 0.14
N GLN A 43 21.18 -18.65 0.90
CA GLN A 43 21.71 -19.92 0.39
C GLN A 43 20.50 -20.76 -0.03
N GLU A 44 20.45 -21.16 -1.30
CA GLU A 44 19.31 -21.84 -1.90
C GLU A 44 19.16 -23.26 -1.33
N VAL A 45 18.64 -23.34 -0.10
CA VAL A 45 18.03 -24.56 0.42
C VAL A 45 16.71 -24.70 -0.33
N GLY A 46 16.79 -25.34 -1.49
CA GLY A 46 15.68 -25.48 -2.42
C GLY A 46 14.42 -26.02 -1.74
N LEU A 47 13.29 -25.43 -2.10
CA LEU A 47 11.98 -25.81 -1.56
C LEU A 47 11.67 -27.28 -1.87
N SER A 48 11.00 -27.95 -0.92
CA SER A 48 10.51 -29.32 -1.13
C SER A 48 9.43 -29.37 -2.22
N PRO A 49 9.18 -30.55 -2.84
CA PRO A 49 8.05 -30.73 -3.76
C PRO A 49 6.70 -30.35 -3.14
N GLU A 50 6.53 -30.59 -1.84
CA GLU A 50 5.34 -30.24 -1.06
C GLU A 50 5.21 -28.72 -0.86
N GLU A 51 6.31 -28.03 -0.53
CA GLU A 51 6.39 -26.56 -0.44
C GLU A 51 6.06 -25.91 -1.79
N ILE A 52 6.65 -26.39 -2.89
CA ILE A 52 6.40 -25.90 -4.26
C ILE A 52 4.93 -26.12 -4.65
N LYS A 53 4.37 -27.31 -4.37
CA LYS A 53 2.96 -27.62 -4.64
C LYS A 53 2.02 -26.71 -3.86
N PHE A 54 2.34 -26.43 -2.59
CA PHE A 54 1.55 -25.53 -1.75
C PHE A 54 1.56 -24.10 -2.29
N LEU A 55 2.75 -23.54 -2.57
CA LEU A 55 2.90 -22.19 -3.13
C LEU A 55 2.22 -22.07 -4.51
N THR A 56 2.29 -23.10 -5.35
CA THR A 56 1.58 -23.15 -6.64
C THR A 56 0.07 -23.10 -6.47
N GLN A 57 -0.50 -23.75 -5.43
CA GLN A 57 -1.93 -23.65 -5.17
C GLN A 57 -2.29 -22.27 -4.62
N LEU A 58 -1.53 -21.75 -3.65
CA LEU A 58 -1.72 -20.42 -3.09
C LEU A 58 -1.70 -19.34 -4.20
N GLN A 59 -0.79 -19.45 -5.17
CA GLN A 59 -0.71 -18.53 -6.30
C GLN A 59 -1.97 -18.57 -7.17
N LYS A 60 -2.55 -19.74 -7.41
CA LYS A 60 -3.82 -19.86 -8.16
C LYS A 60 -4.99 -19.23 -7.40
N GLU A 61 -5.08 -19.43 -6.10
CA GLU A 61 -6.14 -18.81 -5.27
C GLU A 61 -6.04 -17.28 -5.26
N VAL A 62 -4.81 -16.74 -5.20
CA VAL A 62 -4.56 -15.29 -5.27
C VAL A 62 -4.83 -14.73 -6.67
N GLN A 63 -4.46 -15.46 -7.73
CA GLN A 63 -4.74 -15.07 -9.12
C GLN A 63 -6.23 -15.10 -9.47
N ALA A 64 -7.00 -16.01 -8.85
CA ALA A 64 -8.45 -16.05 -8.97
C ALA A 64 -9.16 -14.91 -8.21
N ASP A 65 -8.40 -14.05 -7.51
CA ASP A 65 -8.89 -12.99 -6.61
C ASP A 65 -9.99 -13.47 -5.65
N ASN A 66 -9.79 -14.66 -5.06
CA ASN A 66 -10.78 -15.30 -4.22
C ASN A 66 -10.85 -14.65 -2.82
N GLN A 67 -11.56 -13.52 -2.75
CA GLN A 67 -11.80 -12.74 -1.52
C GLN A 67 -12.77 -13.42 -0.53
N HIS A 68 -13.04 -14.72 -0.66
CA HIS A 68 -13.75 -15.53 0.34
C HIS A 68 -12.82 -16.40 1.18
N ILE A 69 -11.55 -16.55 0.79
CA ILE A 69 -10.56 -17.29 1.57
C ILE A 69 -10.21 -16.52 2.85
N ASP A 70 -10.14 -17.25 3.96
CA ASP A 70 -9.46 -16.82 5.18
C ASP A 70 -8.00 -17.28 5.11
N TYR A 71 -7.08 -16.32 4.89
CA TYR A 71 -5.67 -16.63 4.73
C TYR A 71 -4.96 -16.90 6.06
N ASN A 72 -5.60 -16.65 7.22
CA ASN A 72 -5.09 -17.10 8.51
C ASN A 72 -5.33 -18.61 8.67
N GLU A 73 -6.53 -19.09 8.37
CA GLU A 73 -6.84 -20.53 8.39
C GLU A 73 -5.99 -21.29 7.37
N TYR A 74 -5.94 -20.82 6.11
CA TYR A 74 -5.19 -21.44 5.01
C TYR A 74 -3.70 -21.69 5.34
N LEU A 75 -3.10 -20.83 6.17
CA LEU A 75 -1.68 -20.86 6.53
C LEU A 75 -1.43 -21.30 7.98
N THR A 76 -2.38 -22.02 8.60
CA THR A 76 -2.23 -22.56 9.96
C THR A 76 -1.27 -23.76 10.01
N ASN A 77 -1.33 -24.66 9.01
CA ASN A 77 -0.50 -25.88 8.94
C ASN A 77 0.22 -26.02 7.58
N PRO A 78 1.17 -25.13 7.26
CA PRO A 78 1.94 -25.20 6.02
C PRO A 78 2.90 -26.42 6.01
N PRO A 79 3.13 -27.05 4.85
CA PRO A 79 4.03 -28.20 4.74
C PRO A 79 5.50 -27.73 4.60
N THR A 80 6.03 -27.01 5.59
CA THR A 80 7.36 -26.38 5.51
C THR A 80 8.30 -26.73 6.67
N ASP A 81 9.50 -27.18 6.30
CA ASP A 81 10.68 -27.19 7.17
C ASP A 81 11.61 -26.01 6.86
N ASN A 82 11.59 -25.48 5.62
CA ASN A 82 12.43 -24.37 5.14
C ASN A 82 11.82 -22.99 5.41
N LYS A 83 11.59 -22.68 6.68
CA LYS A 83 10.85 -21.48 7.13
C LYS A 83 11.27 -20.18 6.44
N GLY A 84 12.57 -19.93 6.21
CA GLY A 84 13.03 -18.68 5.58
C GLY A 84 12.49 -18.44 4.17
N GLN A 85 12.90 -19.27 3.21
CA GLN A 85 12.55 -19.09 1.80
C GLN A 85 11.05 -19.33 1.53
N PHE A 86 10.44 -20.33 2.20
CA PHE A 86 9.02 -20.63 2.04
C PHE A 86 8.13 -19.46 2.48
N TRP A 87 8.39 -18.88 3.66
CA TRP A 87 7.58 -17.77 4.16
C TRP A 87 7.78 -16.50 3.34
N TYR A 88 9.00 -16.24 2.84
CA TYR A 88 9.22 -15.14 1.91
C TYR A 88 8.37 -15.28 0.64
N GLN A 89 8.39 -16.46 0.00
CA GLN A 89 7.59 -16.69 -1.22
C GLN A 89 6.08 -16.66 -0.93
N CYS A 90 5.62 -17.15 0.24
CA CYS A 90 4.23 -16.95 0.68
C CYS A 90 3.86 -15.46 0.72
N ALA A 91 4.67 -14.62 1.36
CA ALA A 91 4.40 -13.19 1.49
C ALA A 91 4.40 -12.47 0.13
N VAL A 92 5.34 -12.80 -0.77
CA VAL A 92 5.38 -12.27 -2.15
C VAL A 92 4.11 -12.63 -2.90
N ILE A 93 3.70 -13.90 -2.90
CA ILE A 93 2.47 -14.37 -3.58
C ILE A 93 1.25 -13.65 -3.01
N LEU A 94 1.07 -13.61 -1.68
CA LEU A 94 -0.04 -12.92 -1.03
C LEU A 94 -0.08 -11.41 -1.32
N SER A 95 1.08 -10.78 -1.54
CA SER A 95 1.18 -9.36 -1.89
C SER A 95 0.88 -9.04 -3.37
N THR A 96 0.71 -10.06 -4.22
CA THR A 96 0.48 -9.89 -5.66
C THR A 96 -0.85 -9.17 -5.91
N LEU A 97 -0.79 -8.07 -6.67
CA LEU A 97 -1.97 -7.32 -7.08
C LEU A 97 -2.85 -8.15 -8.02
N PRO A 98 -4.18 -8.15 -7.83
CA PRO A 98 -5.10 -8.76 -8.78
C PRO A 98 -5.27 -7.84 -10.01
N GLU A 99 -5.58 -8.42 -11.17
CA GLU A 99 -5.74 -7.67 -12.44
C GLU A 99 -6.84 -6.59 -12.36
N ASN A 100 -7.87 -6.82 -11.55
CA ASN A 100 -8.97 -5.88 -11.29
C ASN A 100 -8.58 -4.72 -10.34
N GLN A 101 -7.35 -4.72 -9.80
CA GLN A 101 -6.80 -3.76 -8.83
C GLN A 101 -7.61 -3.62 -7.52
N GLN A 102 -8.50 -4.57 -7.21
CA GLN A 102 -9.26 -4.57 -5.95
C GLN A 102 -8.39 -5.12 -4.82
N LEU A 103 -7.94 -4.23 -3.93
CA LEU A 103 -7.12 -4.62 -2.79
C LEU A 103 -7.96 -5.33 -1.73
N ASP A 104 -7.62 -6.59 -1.45
CA ASP A 104 -8.15 -7.34 -0.31
C ASP A 104 -7.55 -6.81 1.01
N ILE A 105 -8.17 -5.74 1.50
CA ILE A 105 -7.85 -5.06 2.77
C ILE A 105 -8.59 -5.67 3.98
N ARG A 106 -9.19 -6.86 3.86
CA ARG A 106 -9.85 -7.52 5.00
C ARG A 106 -8.80 -7.92 6.05
N PRO A 107 -9.06 -7.86 7.37
CA PRO A 107 -8.11 -8.30 8.41
C PRO A 107 -7.65 -9.76 8.30
N ASN A 108 -8.46 -10.64 7.68
CA ASN A 108 -8.11 -12.03 7.35
C ASN A 108 -7.78 -12.25 5.86
N GLY A 109 -7.63 -11.15 5.11
CA GLY A 109 -7.28 -11.11 3.70
C GLY A 109 -5.78 -11.26 3.44
N LYS A 110 -5.43 -11.39 2.15
CA LYS A 110 -4.06 -11.72 1.74
C LYS A 110 -3.01 -10.71 2.18
N LEU A 111 -3.32 -9.40 2.16
CA LEU A 111 -2.36 -8.34 2.48
C LEU A 111 -1.97 -8.30 3.96
N PHE A 112 -2.94 -8.39 4.87
CA PHE A 112 -2.62 -8.47 6.32
C PHE A 112 -1.88 -9.76 6.66
N ARG A 113 -2.19 -10.87 5.97
CA ARG A 113 -1.47 -12.12 6.17
C ARG A 113 -0.01 -12.03 5.67
N ALA A 114 0.23 -11.38 4.53
CA ALA A 114 1.59 -11.09 4.05
C ALA A 114 2.36 -10.23 5.06
N LEU A 115 1.74 -9.17 5.59
CA LEU A 115 2.33 -8.29 6.60
C LEU A 115 2.76 -9.06 7.85
N GLY A 116 1.87 -9.89 8.42
CA GLY A 116 2.18 -10.69 9.61
C GLY A 116 3.31 -11.71 9.40
N ILE A 117 3.44 -12.27 8.19
CA ILE A 117 4.58 -13.13 7.84
C ILE A 117 5.88 -12.31 7.82
N LEU A 118 5.87 -11.13 7.19
CA LEU A 118 7.05 -10.28 7.04
C LEU A 118 7.52 -9.71 8.39
N ASP A 119 6.59 -9.35 9.28
CA ASP A 119 6.89 -8.96 10.66
C ASP A 119 7.58 -10.08 11.45
N GLU A 120 7.09 -11.32 11.33
CA GLU A 120 7.72 -12.48 11.98
C GLU A 120 9.10 -12.77 11.38
N MET A 121 9.24 -12.63 10.06
CA MET A 121 10.52 -12.82 9.37
C MET A 121 11.58 -11.80 9.81
N LEU A 122 11.23 -10.51 9.94
CA LEU A 122 12.17 -9.45 10.33
C LEU A 122 12.73 -9.63 11.74
N LYS A 123 12.00 -10.26 12.68
CA LYS A 123 12.50 -10.57 14.04
C LYS A 123 13.78 -11.41 14.03
N TYR A 124 13.94 -12.27 13.02
CA TYR A 124 15.05 -13.22 12.91
C TYR A 124 15.99 -12.93 11.73
N ASN A 125 15.51 -12.22 10.72
CA ASN A 125 16.15 -12.11 9.40
C ASN A 125 16.25 -10.64 8.93
N SER A 126 16.30 -9.68 9.85
CA SER A 126 16.38 -8.23 9.55
C SER A 126 17.52 -7.82 8.62
N LYS A 127 18.60 -8.61 8.48
CA LYS A 127 19.72 -8.30 7.57
C LYS A 127 19.42 -8.45 6.06
N PHE A 128 18.23 -8.97 5.69
CA PHE A 128 17.89 -9.24 4.29
C PHE A 128 16.99 -8.12 3.72
N PRO A 129 17.49 -7.27 2.80
CA PRO A 129 16.77 -6.08 2.33
C PRO A 129 15.44 -6.42 1.65
N GLN A 130 15.36 -7.54 0.93
CA GLN A 130 14.14 -7.95 0.23
C GLN A 130 12.93 -8.15 1.17
N ILE A 131 13.14 -8.48 2.44
CA ILE A 131 12.05 -8.58 3.44
C ILE A 131 11.53 -7.19 3.81
N TRP A 132 12.42 -6.22 3.99
CA TRP A 132 12.06 -4.81 4.22
C TRP A 132 11.31 -4.23 3.01
N ALA A 133 11.86 -4.39 1.81
CA ALA A 133 11.22 -3.91 0.58
C ALA A 133 9.82 -4.52 0.40
N GLN A 134 9.67 -5.83 0.60
CA GLN A 134 8.37 -6.49 0.51
C GLN A 134 7.38 -6.02 1.59
N LYS A 135 7.85 -5.75 2.82
CA LYS A 135 7.02 -5.18 3.90
C LYS A 135 6.56 -3.76 3.57
N ILE A 136 7.45 -2.93 3.04
CA ILE A 136 7.13 -1.57 2.57
C ILE A 136 6.05 -1.62 1.50
N ILE A 137 6.19 -2.49 0.48
CA ILE A 137 5.19 -2.68 -0.59
C ILE A 137 3.82 -3.07 -0.02
N VAL A 138 3.75 -4.05 0.91
CA VAL A 138 2.50 -4.49 1.53
C VAL A 138 1.85 -3.39 2.37
N LEU A 139 2.63 -2.67 3.17
CA LEU A 139 2.14 -1.54 3.96
C LEU A 139 1.64 -0.39 3.07
N ASN A 140 2.30 -0.14 1.93
CA ASN A 140 1.90 0.87 0.97
C ASN A 140 0.53 0.54 0.33
N TYR A 141 0.33 -0.72 -0.09
CA TYR A 141 -0.99 -1.20 -0.55
C TYR A 141 -2.06 -1.07 0.54
N LEU A 142 -1.78 -1.50 1.77
CA LEU A 142 -2.75 -1.42 2.87
C LEU A 142 -3.12 0.05 3.19
N ALA A 143 -2.15 0.95 3.30
CA ALA A 143 -2.38 2.36 3.62
C ALA A 143 -3.23 3.07 2.53
N HIS A 144 -2.88 2.91 1.25
CA HIS A 144 -3.66 3.47 0.15
C HIS A 144 -5.03 2.79 -0.04
N GLY A 145 -5.13 1.47 0.19
CA GLY A 145 -6.37 0.73 0.11
C GLY A 145 -7.39 1.21 1.14
N TYR A 146 -6.98 1.38 2.41
CA TYR A 146 -7.82 1.97 3.44
C TYR A 146 -8.16 3.44 3.16
N TRP A 147 -7.22 4.24 2.63
CA TRP A 147 -7.48 5.63 2.27
C TRP A 147 -8.55 5.78 1.17
N SER A 148 -8.43 4.97 0.11
CA SER A 148 -9.39 4.92 -0.99
C SER A 148 -10.76 4.46 -0.49
N SER A 149 -10.78 3.42 0.35
CA SER A 149 -12.00 2.89 0.95
C SER A 149 -12.69 3.88 1.90
N ALA A 150 -11.93 4.60 2.74
CA ALA A 150 -12.45 5.67 3.60
C ALA A 150 -13.06 6.79 2.77
N SER A 151 -12.39 7.21 1.70
CA SER A 151 -12.86 8.24 0.76
C SER A 151 -14.18 7.83 0.11
N ALA A 152 -14.29 6.59 -0.37
CA ALA A 152 -15.52 6.06 -0.97
C ALA A 152 -16.68 5.94 0.03
N LEU A 153 -16.42 5.43 1.24
CA LEU A 153 -17.43 5.32 2.31
C LEU A 153 -17.96 6.70 2.73
N ASN A 154 -17.12 7.73 2.76
CA ASN A 154 -17.52 9.11 3.09
C ASN A 154 -18.44 9.75 2.02
N MET A 155 -18.64 9.11 0.86
CA MET A 155 -19.61 9.53 -0.16
C MET A 155 -20.98 8.83 0.01
N VAL A 156 -21.10 7.87 0.92
CA VAL A 156 -22.32 7.08 1.16
C VAL A 156 -22.97 7.52 2.46
N GLN A 157 -24.22 7.98 2.39
CA GLN A 157 -24.99 8.40 3.56
C GLN A 157 -25.15 7.25 4.56
N GLY A 158 -24.85 7.49 5.84
CA GLY A 158 -24.97 6.48 6.90
C GLY A 158 -23.77 5.53 7.02
N GLN A 159 -22.64 5.83 6.37
CA GLN A 159 -21.38 5.08 6.48
C GLN A 159 -20.27 5.88 7.18
N GLU A 160 -20.60 6.99 7.84
CA GLU A 160 -19.64 7.96 8.39
C GLU A 160 -18.73 7.33 9.48
N GLU A 161 -19.29 6.47 10.34
CA GLU A 161 -18.52 5.74 11.36
C GLU A 161 -17.50 4.78 10.73
N LYS A 162 -17.89 4.06 9.68
CA LYS A 162 -17.03 3.12 8.97
C LYS A 162 -15.96 3.84 8.13
N ALA A 163 -16.31 4.97 7.53
CA ALA A 163 -15.36 5.85 6.84
C ALA A 163 -14.28 6.34 7.83
N GLU A 164 -14.67 6.69 9.05
CA GLU A 164 -13.75 7.11 10.11
C GLU A 164 -12.92 5.94 10.67
N GLU A 165 -13.48 4.73 10.79
CA GLU A 165 -12.70 3.51 11.08
C GLU A 165 -11.58 3.29 10.05
N HIS A 166 -11.92 3.33 8.77
CA HIS A 166 -10.95 3.16 7.68
C HIS A 166 -9.93 4.33 7.63
N ARG A 167 -10.33 5.55 8.02
CA ARG A 167 -9.43 6.71 8.17
C ARG A 167 -8.42 6.49 9.31
N ARG A 168 -8.84 5.94 10.45
CA ARG A 168 -7.91 5.55 11.53
C ARG A 168 -6.95 4.45 11.10
N ALA A 169 -7.42 3.45 10.37
CA ALA A 169 -6.58 2.40 9.81
C ALA A 169 -5.52 2.98 8.85
N THR A 170 -5.91 3.92 7.97
CA THR A 170 -5.00 4.66 7.08
C THR A 170 -3.87 5.36 7.86
N VAL A 171 -4.19 6.07 8.95
CA VAL A 171 -3.18 6.76 9.77
C VAL A 171 -2.25 5.77 10.46
N SER A 172 -2.78 4.68 11.01
CA SER A 172 -1.98 3.64 11.68
C SER A 172 -1.01 2.95 10.70
N LEU A 173 -1.51 2.53 9.54
CA LEU A 173 -0.73 1.86 8.50
C LEU A 173 0.29 2.80 7.85
N GLY A 174 -0.06 4.06 7.60
CA GLY A 174 0.86 5.07 7.05
C GLY A 174 2.00 5.42 8.02
N ARG A 175 1.76 5.38 9.34
CA ARG A 175 2.83 5.49 10.35
C ARG A 175 3.76 4.28 10.31
N ALA A 176 3.19 3.07 10.36
CA ALA A 176 3.98 1.83 10.29
C ALA A 176 4.80 1.74 8.98
N LEU A 177 4.25 2.22 7.86
CA LEU A 177 4.92 2.34 6.56
C LEU A 177 6.14 3.28 6.65
N LEU A 178 5.95 4.50 7.17
CA LEU A 178 7.02 5.48 7.31
C LEU A 178 8.11 5.00 8.28
N GLU A 179 7.74 4.46 9.43
CA GLU A 179 8.68 3.90 10.41
C GLU A 179 9.51 2.76 9.79
N THR A 180 8.86 1.84 9.06
CA THR A 180 9.54 0.73 8.37
C THR A 180 10.48 1.24 7.27
N ALA A 181 10.05 2.22 6.48
CA ALA A 181 10.86 2.81 5.41
C ALA A 181 12.07 3.59 5.96
N GLU A 182 11.89 4.31 7.06
CA GLU A 182 12.99 5.00 7.73
C GLU A 182 14.00 4.05 8.34
N GLU A 183 13.57 2.94 8.95
CA GLU A 183 14.47 1.93 9.50
C GLU A 183 15.25 1.22 8.38
N ALA A 184 14.57 0.83 7.30
CA ALA A 184 15.20 0.24 6.12
C ALA A 184 16.22 1.19 5.47
N ALA A 185 15.86 2.46 5.26
CA ALA A 185 16.78 3.46 4.69
C ALA A 185 18.00 3.75 5.57
N LYS A 186 17.87 3.65 6.91
CA LYS A 186 18.99 3.73 7.87
C LYS A 186 19.89 2.48 7.81
N MET A 187 19.30 1.31 7.56
CA MET A 187 20.03 0.03 7.45
C MET A 187 20.75 -0.13 6.10
N TYR A 188 20.15 0.36 5.01
CA TYR A 188 20.66 0.28 3.65
C TYR A 188 20.90 1.69 3.05
N PRO A 189 21.77 2.54 3.64
CA PRO A 189 21.94 3.96 3.28
C PRO A 189 22.62 4.20 1.91
N LYS A 190 22.93 3.14 1.16
CA LYS A 190 23.53 3.17 -0.18
C LYS A 190 22.65 2.52 -1.25
N ASP A 191 21.53 1.95 -0.87
CA ASP A 191 20.57 1.35 -1.80
C ASP A 191 19.55 2.42 -2.19
N GLU A 192 19.62 2.85 -3.45
CA GLU A 192 18.82 3.97 -3.98
C GLU A 192 17.32 3.70 -3.86
N TRP A 193 16.87 2.44 -3.94
CA TRP A 193 15.44 2.11 -3.84
C TRP A 193 14.87 2.47 -2.47
N PHE A 194 15.60 2.20 -1.38
CA PHE A 194 15.14 2.57 -0.04
C PHE A 194 15.17 4.08 0.22
N GLN A 195 16.04 4.84 -0.45
CA GLN A 195 16.07 6.30 -0.32
C GLN A 195 14.91 6.93 -1.12
N ASP A 196 14.74 6.53 -2.38
CA ASP A 196 13.66 6.95 -3.26
C ASP A 196 12.28 6.65 -2.66
N GLU A 197 12.06 5.42 -2.19
CA GLU A 197 10.76 5.00 -1.66
C GLU A 197 10.46 5.69 -0.33
N LEU A 198 11.47 5.98 0.50
CA LEU A 198 11.28 6.80 1.71
C LEU A 198 10.89 8.24 1.39
N GLU A 199 11.47 8.86 0.36
CA GLU A 199 11.06 10.20 -0.09
C GLU A 199 9.60 10.19 -0.58
N HIS A 200 9.24 9.24 -1.44
CA HIS A 200 7.88 9.04 -1.93
C HIS A 200 6.86 8.77 -0.80
N ILE A 201 7.24 7.97 0.21
CA ILE A 201 6.39 7.72 1.39
C ILE A 201 6.23 8.98 2.23
N ARG A 202 7.27 9.81 2.38
CA ARG A 202 7.18 11.10 3.10
C ARG A 202 6.27 12.09 2.40
N GLU A 203 6.30 12.18 1.07
CA GLU A 203 5.36 13.03 0.30
C GLU A 203 3.89 12.63 0.55
N ASN A 204 3.60 11.33 0.58
CA ASN A 204 2.22 10.82 0.72
C ASN A 204 1.73 10.73 2.17
N PHE A 205 2.60 10.36 3.12
CA PHE A 205 2.24 9.96 4.47
C PHE A 205 2.98 10.71 5.59
N GLY A 206 3.95 11.58 5.27
CA GLY A 206 4.76 12.29 6.27
C GLY A 206 3.95 13.09 7.31
N SER A 207 2.83 13.68 6.89
CA SER A 207 1.90 14.40 7.79
C SER A 207 1.29 13.55 8.92
N PHE A 208 1.39 12.22 8.85
CA PHE A 208 0.90 11.33 9.91
C PHE A 208 1.91 11.18 11.06
N ALA A 209 3.19 11.49 10.84
CA ALA A 209 4.23 11.50 11.87
C ALA A 209 4.10 12.68 12.85
N GLU A 210 3.65 13.84 12.35
CA GLU A 210 3.70 15.13 13.06
C GLU A 210 2.67 15.31 14.19
N LYS A 211 1.83 14.29 14.45
CA LYS A 211 0.81 14.31 15.50
C LYS A 211 1.16 13.38 16.65
N GLN A 212 1.99 13.89 17.56
CA GLN A 212 2.13 13.45 18.96
C GLN A 212 1.81 14.63 19.88
#